data_AF-A0A3D3BQR5-F1
#
_entry.id   AF-A0A3D3BQR5-F1
#
_cell.length_a   1.000
_cell.length_b   1.000
_cell.length_c   1.000
_cell.angle_alpha   90.00
_cell.angle_beta   90.00
_cell.angle_gamma   90.00
#
_symmetry.space_group_name_H-M   'P 1'
#
loop_
_entity.id
_entity.type
_entity.pdbx_description
1 polymer ?
#
loop_
_entity_poly.entity_id
_entity_poly.type
_entity_poly.pdbx_seq_one_letter_code
_entity_poly.pdbx_strand_id
1 'polypeptide(L)'
;MTETAYAVLFFMALTFVFVVPFISHQVSRFGWFRGWPAVVSAAMVLYGCALVAFTLFPLPDFASDYCDAHADVNHWQLIPLQSFIDLTEYAASNGLLATLTSNVLLQVVMNVAFFVPLGFFLAYRGRRSLGATALIGLVISLAIELTQGTGLWGLAPCPYRLADVDDLLTNTTGALLGWLIGRAGIRLLPDPTPVKRSDVDPPGPTRQTVGFFLDIYAYLLFDVVIIITLGLLGFDLLEQPGWPIVLPATVSLVMFVLIPRLRRDRAGPGIAGVRLAVVHDNKASTPAALTALVVRWLIVWLPAAVVGVWWLAACLAVDGLTTWRSSDHRPLTLRLTRTRQVTLESLPGANRSETREPTP
;
A
#
# COMPACT_ATOMS: atom_id res chain seq x y z
N MET A 1 21.61 -5.58 10.47
CA MET A 1 20.31 -6.01 9.94
C MET A 1 20.48 -6.42 8.49
N THR A 2 19.84 -7.51 8.05
CA THR A 2 19.98 -8.03 6.68
C THR A 2 19.31 -7.11 5.65
N GLU A 3 19.82 -7.05 4.41
CA GLU A 3 19.23 -6.31 3.27
C GLU A 3 17.70 -6.57 3.15
N THR A 4 17.29 -7.81 3.42
CA THR A 4 15.89 -8.24 3.41
C THR A 4 15.02 -7.50 4.42
N ALA A 5 15.55 -7.12 5.59
CA ALA A 5 14.79 -6.39 6.60
C ALA A 5 14.50 -4.95 6.15
N TYR A 6 15.48 -4.28 5.53
CA TYR A 6 15.28 -2.94 4.96
C TYR A 6 14.30 -2.98 3.78
N ALA A 7 14.37 -4.01 2.94
CA ALA A 7 13.43 -4.18 1.84
C ALA A 7 11.99 -4.38 2.32
N VAL A 8 11.78 -5.26 3.31
CA VAL A 8 10.47 -5.49 3.92
C VAL A 8 9.95 -4.20 4.57
N LEU A 9 10.77 -3.49 5.34
CA LEU A 9 10.37 -2.25 5.99
C LEU A 9 9.99 -1.17 4.97
N PHE A 10 10.81 -0.97 3.95
CA PHE A 10 10.54 0.00 2.90
C PHE A 10 9.23 -0.36 2.19
N PHE A 11 9.04 -1.62 1.82
CA PHE A 11 7.80 -2.09 1.21
C PHE A 11 6.59 -1.89 2.13
N MET A 12 6.75 -2.13 3.43
CA MET A 12 5.70 -1.90 4.41
C MET A 12 5.34 -0.40 4.51
N ALA A 13 6.34 0.46 4.63
CA ALA A 13 6.16 1.91 4.68
C ALA A 13 5.48 2.43 3.40
N LEU A 14 5.98 1.99 2.25
CA LEU A 14 5.44 2.33 0.93
C LEU A 14 3.97 1.91 0.82
N THR A 15 3.66 0.67 1.16
CA THR A 15 2.29 0.14 1.11
C THR A 15 1.37 0.97 2.00
N PHE A 16 1.78 1.36 3.21
CA PHE A 16 0.97 2.23 4.08
C PHE A 16 0.70 3.60 3.45
N VAL A 17 1.75 4.24 2.95
CA VAL A 17 1.70 5.59 2.36
C VAL A 17 0.86 5.63 1.09
N PHE A 18 0.78 4.54 0.31
CA PHE A 18 -0.10 4.48 -0.85
C PHE A 18 -1.51 3.98 -0.51
N VAL A 19 -1.64 2.91 0.27
CA VAL A 19 -2.93 2.26 0.55
C VAL A 19 -3.85 3.17 1.37
N VAL A 20 -3.35 3.78 2.46
CA VAL A 20 -4.22 4.54 3.38
C VAL A 20 -4.80 5.79 2.71
N PRO A 21 -4.01 6.67 2.06
CA PRO A 21 -4.54 7.81 1.34
C PRO A 21 -5.42 7.41 0.16
N PHE A 22 -5.07 6.33 -0.55
CA PHE A 22 -5.92 5.82 -1.63
C PHE A 22 -7.29 5.38 -1.11
N ILE A 23 -7.35 4.54 -0.07
CA ILE A 23 -8.61 4.11 0.55
C ILE A 23 -9.38 5.32 1.05
N SER A 24 -8.72 6.23 1.76
CA SER A 24 -9.35 7.45 2.29
C SER A 24 -9.95 8.31 1.17
N HIS A 25 -9.22 8.48 0.06
CA HIS A 25 -9.68 9.20 -1.11
C HIS A 25 -10.89 8.49 -1.75
N GLN A 26 -10.83 7.18 -1.99
CA GLN A 26 -11.95 6.43 -2.58
C GLN A 26 -13.20 6.50 -1.71
N VAL A 27 -13.07 6.28 -0.39
CA VAL A 27 -14.19 6.37 0.55
C VAL A 27 -14.72 7.81 0.61
N SER A 28 -13.86 8.83 0.52
CA SER A 28 -14.30 10.23 0.49
C SER A 28 -15.08 10.62 -0.76
N ARG A 29 -14.80 9.95 -1.88
CA ARG A 29 -15.41 10.27 -3.17
C ARG A 29 -16.67 9.47 -3.45
N PHE A 30 -16.69 8.20 -3.03
CA PHE A 30 -17.74 7.25 -3.41
C PHE A 30 -18.52 6.67 -2.22
N GLY A 31 -18.09 6.91 -0.99
CA GLY A 31 -18.56 6.16 0.18
C GLY A 31 -17.91 4.78 0.25
N TRP A 32 -18.35 3.92 1.19
CA TRP A 32 -17.83 2.56 1.27
C TRP A 32 -18.35 1.69 0.11
N PHE A 33 -17.44 1.14 -0.70
CA PHE A 33 -17.76 0.34 -1.87
C PHE A 33 -17.35 -1.12 -1.68
N ARG A 34 -18.15 -2.04 -2.24
CA ARG A 34 -17.99 -3.50 -2.11
C ARG A 34 -18.05 -4.16 -3.49
N GLY A 35 -17.71 -5.45 -3.53
CA GLY A 35 -17.78 -6.24 -4.75
C GLY A 35 -16.69 -5.89 -5.75
N TRP A 36 -17.04 -5.87 -7.02
CA TRP A 36 -16.07 -5.80 -8.10
C TRP A 36 -15.23 -4.50 -8.15
N PRO A 37 -15.80 -3.29 -7.96
CA PRO A 37 -14.99 -2.07 -7.86
C PRO A 37 -13.96 -2.12 -6.71
N ALA A 38 -14.27 -2.81 -5.62
CA ALA A 38 -13.34 -3.03 -4.50
C ALA A 38 -12.18 -3.95 -4.89
N VAL A 39 -12.47 -5.05 -5.57
CA VAL A 39 -11.44 -5.99 -6.08
C VAL A 39 -10.50 -5.27 -7.06
N VAL A 40 -11.06 -4.54 -8.03
CA VAL A 40 -10.26 -3.79 -9.02
C VAL A 40 -9.41 -2.70 -8.35
N SER A 41 -9.95 -2.06 -7.30
CA SER A 41 -9.19 -1.10 -6.50
C SER A 41 -8.03 -1.71 -5.73
N ALA A 42 -8.27 -2.82 -5.05
CA ALA A 42 -7.22 -3.54 -4.35
C ALA A 42 -6.13 -4.00 -5.32
N ALA A 43 -6.52 -4.60 -6.46
CA ALA A 43 -5.58 -5.04 -7.49
C ALA A 43 -4.74 -3.88 -8.06
N MET A 44 -5.35 -2.71 -8.31
CA MET A 44 -4.63 -1.54 -8.80
C MET A 44 -3.59 -1.02 -7.79
N VAL A 45 -3.92 -0.99 -6.49
CA VAL A 45 -2.99 -0.55 -5.44
C VAL A 45 -1.87 -1.56 -5.24
N LEU A 46 -2.20 -2.85 -5.21
CA LEU A 46 -1.22 -3.93 -5.09
C LEU A 46 -0.26 -3.92 -6.29
N TYR A 47 -0.78 -3.70 -7.50
CA TYR A 47 0.05 -3.51 -8.69
C TYR A 47 0.97 -2.30 -8.55
N GLY A 48 0.47 -1.14 -8.11
CA GLY A 48 1.31 0.04 -7.89
C GLY A 48 2.42 -0.19 -6.85
N CYS A 49 2.12 -0.91 -5.76
CA CYS A 49 3.13 -1.29 -4.77
C CYS A 49 4.16 -2.27 -5.36
N ALA A 50 3.71 -3.27 -6.13
CA ALA A 50 4.58 -4.22 -6.80
C ALA A 50 5.48 -3.55 -7.87
N LEU A 51 4.93 -2.56 -8.59
CA LEU A 51 5.65 -1.77 -9.59
C LEU A 51 6.87 -1.10 -8.95
N VAL A 52 6.66 -0.38 -7.85
CA VAL A 52 7.76 0.27 -7.12
C VAL A 52 8.69 -0.75 -6.47
N ALA A 53 8.15 -1.82 -5.87
CA ALA A 53 8.97 -2.83 -5.20
C ALA A 53 9.95 -3.51 -6.15
N PHE A 54 9.47 -4.03 -7.29
CA PHE A 54 10.33 -4.76 -8.22
C PHE A 54 11.24 -3.85 -9.03
N THR A 55 10.92 -2.57 -9.19
CA THR A 55 11.81 -1.61 -9.86
C THR A 55 12.92 -1.09 -8.97
N LEU A 56 12.78 -1.21 -7.64
CA LEU A 56 13.81 -0.75 -6.69
C LEU A 56 14.62 -1.89 -6.05
N PHE A 57 14.02 -3.07 -5.82
CA PHE A 57 14.65 -4.17 -5.08
C PHE A 57 15.11 -5.33 -5.96
N PRO A 58 16.20 -6.04 -5.58
CA PRO A 58 16.97 -5.88 -4.33
C PRO A 58 17.95 -4.70 -4.36
N LEU A 59 18.15 -4.07 -3.21
CA LEU A 59 19.25 -3.13 -2.99
C LEU A 59 20.50 -3.94 -2.61
N PRO A 60 21.67 -3.68 -3.23
CA PRO A 60 22.91 -4.33 -2.83
C PRO A 60 23.41 -3.80 -1.49
N ASP A 61 24.26 -4.57 -0.80
CA ASP A 61 25.01 -4.11 0.36
C ASP A 61 26.09 -3.11 -0.05
N PHE A 62 25.72 -1.83 -0.02
CA PHE A 62 26.63 -0.71 -0.28
C PHE A 62 27.72 -0.54 0.78
N ALA A 63 27.68 -1.25 1.93
CA ALA A 63 28.74 -1.17 2.94
C ALA A 63 30.02 -1.91 2.51
N SER A 64 29.93 -2.75 1.48
CA SER A 64 31.06 -3.41 0.83
C SER A 64 31.72 -2.52 -0.23
N ASP A 65 32.77 -3.02 -0.88
CA ASP A 65 33.41 -2.44 -2.06
C ASP A 65 32.54 -2.52 -3.34
N TYR A 66 31.22 -2.71 -3.20
CA TYR A 66 30.28 -2.86 -4.32
C TYR A 66 30.39 -1.72 -5.33
N CYS A 67 30.35 -0.47 -4.87
CA CYS A 67 30.40 0.68 -5.78
C CYS A 67 31.77 0.80 -6.47
N ASP A 68 32.86 0.50 -5.77
CA ASP A 68 34.20 0.54 -6.35
C ASP A 68 34.38 -0.57 -7.40
N ALA A 69 33.86 -1.77 -7.11
CA ALA A 69 33.88 -2.91 -8.03
C ALA A 69 33.04 -2.67 -9.31
N HIS A 70 32.08 -1.74 -9.28
CA HIS A 70 31.21 -1.40 -10.40
C HIS A 70 31.42 0.03 -10.93
N ALA A 71 32.52 0.68 -10.55
CA ALA A 71 32.83 2.05 -10.96
C ALA A 71 33.04 2.18 -12.48
N ASP A 72 33.60 1.14 -13.12
CA ASP A 72 33.87 1.10 -14.56
C ASP A 72 32.66 0.61 -15.39
N VAL A 73 31.58 0.17 -14.74
CA VAL A 73 30.38 -0.30 -15.44
C VAL A 73 29.58 0.92 -15.93
N ASN A 74 29.28 0.95 -17.23
CA ASN A 74 28.35 1.94 -17.74
C ASN A 74 26.91 1.54 -17.39
N HIS A 75 26.33 2.24 -16.42
CA HIS A 75 24.94 2.03 -15.98
C HIS A 75 23.90 2.70 -16.88
N TRP A 76 24.32 3.28 -18.01
CA TRP A 76 23.45 3.92 -18.99
C TRP A 76 23.58 3.26 -20.36
N GLN A 77 22.58 2.48 -20.74
CA GLN A 77 22.35 2.04 -22.10
C GLN A 77 21.49 3.10 -22.80
N LEU A 78 22.05 3.78 -23.81
CA LEU A 78 21.36 4.83 -24.57
C LEU A 78 21.23 4.53 -26.07
N ILE A 79 21.64 3.34 -26.53
CA ILE A 79 21.58 2.96 -27.95
C ILE A 79 20.24 2.27 -28.19
N PRO A 80 19.31 2.90 -28.94
CA PRO A 80 18.02 2.29 -29.20
C PRO A 80 18.14 0.98 -29.96
N LEU A 81 17.28 0.04 -29.62
CA LEU A 81 17.14 -1.31 -30.17
C LEU A 81 18.30 -2.26 -29.88
N GLN A 82 19.19 -1.92 -28.94
CA GLN A 82 20.28 -2.79 -28.53
C GLN A 82 19.78 -4.11 -27.96
N SER A 83 18.75 -4.12 -27.10
CA SER A 83 18.26 -5.38 -26.52
C SER A 83 17.72 -6.34 -27.59
N PHE A 84 17.19 -5.78 -28.70
CA PHE A 84 16.72 -6.58 -29.84
C PHE A 84 17.89 -7.10 -30.69
N ILE A 85 18.95 -6.29 -30.86
CA ILE A 85 20.18 -6.74 -31.53
C ILE A 85 20.79 -7.89 -30.73
N ASP A 86 20.98 -7.72 -29.42
CA ASP A 86 21.52 -8.75 -28.51
C ASP A 86 20.68 -10.04 -28.58
N LEU A 87 19.36 -9.92 -28.65
CA LEU A 87 18.47 -11.06 -28.81
C LEU A 87 18.68 -11.79 -30.15
N THR A 88 18.83 -11.04 -31.26
CA THR A 88 19.07 -11.63 -32.58
C THR A 88 20.43 -12.31 -32.68
N GLU A 89 21.47 -11.71 -32.09
CA GLU A 89 22.81 -12.28 -32.04
C GLU A 89 22.85 -13.54 -31.16
N TYR A 90 22.18 -13.51 -30.01
CA TYR A 90 22.02 -14.68 -29.15
C TYR A 90 21.30 -15.82 -29.88
N ALA A 91 20.25 -15.50 -30.63
CA ALA A 91 19.50 -16.48 -31.42
C ALA A 91 20.31 -17.07 -32.57
N ALA A 92 21.12 -16.25 -33.25
CA ALA A 92 21.99 -16.71 -34.31
C ALA A 92 23.10 -17.65 -33.80
N SER A 93 23.61 -17.40 -32.60
CA SER A 93 24.72 -18.15 -32.00
C SER A 93 24.27 -19.41 -31.25
N ASN A 94 23.14 -19.37 -30.54
CA ASN A 94 22.69 -20.45 -29.65
C ASN A 94 21.46 -21.21 -30.18
N GLY A 95 20.83 -20.70 -31.23
CA GLY A 95 19.61 -21.26 -31.80
C GLY A 95 18.32 -20.81 -31.08
N LEU A 96 17.20 -21.04 -31.75
CA LEU A 96 15.88 -20.54 -31.33
C LEU A 96 15.44 -21.11 -29.98
N LEU A 97 15.66 -22.41 -29.74
CA LEU A 97 15.21 -23.08 -28.52
C LEU A 97 15.94 -22.56 -27.27
N ALA A 98 17.25 -22.30 -27.37
CA ALA A 98 18.03 -21.70 -26.30
C ALA A 98 17.64 -20.24 -26.04
N THR A 99 17.17 -19.53 -27.08
CA THR A 99 16.71 -18.14 -26.96
C THR A 99 15.41 -18.02 -26.17
N LEU A 100 14.52 -19.02 -26.28
CA LEU A 100 13.26 -19.03 -25.53
C LEU A 100 13.45 -19.04 -24.01
N THR A 101 14.62 -19.47 -23.54
CA THR A 101 15.00 -19.50 -22.12
C THR A 101 16.13 -18.52 -21.78
N SER A 102 16.47 -17.59 -22.68
CA SER A 102 17.57 -16.64 -22.45
C SER A 102 17.13 -15.49 -21.54
N ASN A 103 18.08 -14.95 -20.76
CA ASN A 103 17.83 -13.79 -19.91
C ASN A 103 17.50 -12.54 -20.74
N VAL A 104 18.06 -12.42 -21.95
CA VAL A 104 17.80 -11.30 -22.87
C VAL A 104 16.33 -11.30 -23.30
N LEU A 105 15.78 -12.46 -23.71
CA LEU A 105 14.37 -12.56 -24.05
C LEU A 105 13.49 -12.32 -22.82
N LEU A 106 13.87 -12.91 -21.67
CA LEU A 106 13.09 -12.77 -20.44
C LEU A 106 13.00 -11.31 -20.01
N GLN A 107 14.08 -10.53 -20.10
CA GLN A 107 14.06 -9.09 -19.78
C GLN A 107 13.03 -8.35 -20.63
N VAL A 108 13.10 -8.49 -21.97
CA VAL A 108 12.16 -7.83 -22.90
C VAL A 108 10.71 -8.23 -22.61
N VAL A 109 10.45 -9.54 -22.45
CA VAL A 109 9.08 -10.05 -22.22
C VAL A 109 8.56 -9.64 -20.85
N MET A 110 9.39 -9.64 -19.81
CA MET A 110 8.99 -9.23 -18.46
C MET A 110 8.70 -7.74 -18.39
N ASN A 111 9.48 -6.87 -19.05
CA ASN A 111 9.21 -5.44 -19.10
C ASN A 111 7.85 -5.15 -19.76
N VAL A 112 7.57 -5.80 -20.90
CA VAL A 112 6.23 -5.74 -21.53
C VAL A 112 5.15 -6.24 -20.56
N ALA A 113 5.32 -7.45 -20.00
CA ALA A 113 4.31 -8.07 -19.12
C ALA A 113 4.05 -7.23 -17.86
N PHE A 114 5.07 -6.56 -17.35
CA PHE A 114 5.01 -5.77 -16.13
C PHE A 114 4.22 -4.47 -16.29
N PHE A 115 4.16 -3.92 -17.52
CA PHE A 115 3.35 -2.74 -17.84
C PHE A 115 1.96 -3.06 -18.40
N VAL A 116 1.66 -4.32 -18.73
CA VAL A 116 0.30 -4.74 -19.13
C VAL A 116 -0.77 -4.36 -18.08
N PRO A 117 -0.59 -4.58 -16.77
CA PRO A 117 -1.60 -4.18 -15.79
C PRO A 117 -1.83 -2.66 -15.75
N LEU A 118 -0.80 -1.83 -15.93
CA LEU A 118 -0.94 -0.37 -16.01
C LEU A 118 -1.90 0.01 -17.15
N GLY A 119 -1.62 -0.50 -18.35
CA GLY A 119 -2.46 -0.30 -19.52
C GLY A 119 -3.91 -0.75 -19.29
N PHE A 120 -4.06 -1.93 -18.70
CA PHE A 120 -5.36 -2.52 -18.37
C PHE A 120 -6.16 -1.58 -17.46
N PHE A 121 -5.61 -1.14 -16.32
CA PHE A 121 -6.34 -0.29 -15.38
C PHE A 121 -6.66 1.09 -15.95
N LEU A 122 -5.75 1.68 -16.74
CA LEU A 122 -5.97 2.97 -17.40
C LEU A 122 -7.13 2.91 -18.38
N ALA A 123 -7.25 1.84 -19.18
CA ALA A 123 -8.36 1.66 -20.10
C ALA A 123 -9.66 1.27 -19.37
N TYR A 124 -9.59 0.23 -18.55
CA TYR A 124 -10.75 -0.45 -17.99
C TYR A 124 -11.44 0.37 -16.91
N ARG A 125 -10.67 0.90 -15.95
CA ARG A 125 -11.20 1.72 -14.86
C ARG A 125 -11.07 3.20 -15.14
N GLY A 126 -9.90 3.64 -15.63
CA GLY A 126 -9.61 5.05 -15.88
C GLY A 126 -10.27 5.62 -17.13
N ARG A 127 -10.82 4.77 -18.01
CA ARG A 127 -11.42 5.12 -19.30
C ARG A 127 -10.51 6.01 -20.17
N ARG A 128 -9.19 5.87 -20.03
CA ARG A 128 -8.19 6.69 -20.74
C ARG A 128 -8.08 6.26 -22.21
N SER A 129 -7.73 7.21 -23.08
CA SER A 129 -7.47 6.96 -24.50
C SER A 129 -6.14 6.24 -24.70
N LEU A 130 -5.95 5.59 -25.85
CA LEU A 130 -4.70 4.92 -26.20
C LEU A 130 -3.49 5.86 -26.09
N GLY A 131 -3.60 7.07 -26.63
CA GLY A 131 -2.53 8.08 -26.55
C GLY A 131 -2.21 8.54 -25.13
N ALA A 132 -3.23 8.71 -24.27
CA ALA A 132 -3.00 9.01 -22.87
C ALA A 132 -2.30 7.84 -22.14
N THR A 133 -2.66 6.60 -22.46
CA THR A 133 -2.00 5.42 -21.91
C THR A 133 -0.55 5.28 -22.39
N ALA A 134 -0.28 5.58 -23.66
CA ALA A 134 1.08 5.63 -24.20
C ALA A 134 1.94 6.64 -23.42
N LEU A 135 1.44 7.86 -23.26
CA LEU A 135 2.16 8.93 -22.55
C LEU A 135 2.38 8.59 -21.07
N ILE A 136 1.36 8.08 -20.38
CA ILE A 136 1.49 7.68 -18.96
C ILE A 136 2.47 6.52 -18.82
N GLY A 137 2.41 5.51 -19.69
CA GLY A 137 3.36 4.38 -19.70
C GLY A 137 4.80 4.86 -19.92
N LEU A 138 5.01 5.72 -20.92
CA LEU A 138 6.32 6.29 -21.21
C LEU A 138 6.87 7.13 -20.04
N VAL A 139 6.05 8.00 -19.46
CA VAL A 139 6.47 8.85 -18.32
C VAL A 139 6.80 8.01 -17.09
N ILE A 140 6.00 6.99 -16.78
CA ILE A 140 6.28 6.09 -15.65
C ILE A 140 7.56 5.28 -15.91
N SER A 141 7.74 4.76 -17.13
CA SER A 141 8.97 4.06 -17.50
C SER A 141 10.19 4.97 -17.38
N LEU A 142 10.11 6.19 -17.91
CA LEU A 142 11.19 7.17 -17.80
C LEU A 142 11.52 7.49 -16.34
N ALA A 143 10.50 7.65 -15.49
CA ALA A 143 10.71 7.87 -14.07
C ALA A 143 11.44 6.69 -13.40
N ILE A 144 11.14 5.45 -13.81
CA ILE A 144 11.82 4.24 -13.32
C ILE A 144 13.28 4.24 -13.78
N GLU A 145 13.55 4.41 -15.08
CA GLU A 145 14.92 4.42 -15.62
C GLU A 145 15.77 5.52 -15.00
N LEU A 146 15.22 6.73 -14.85
CA LEU A 146 15.91 7.84 -14.16
C LEU A 146 16.19 7.49 -12.69
N THR A 147 15.23 6.86 -12.00
CA THR A 147 15.42 6.44 -10.61
C THR A 147 16.54 5.39 -10.50
N GLN A 148 16.67 4.48 -11.47
CA GLN A 148 17.70 3.44 -11.49
C GLN A 148 19.08 4.00 -11.87
N GLY A 149 19.18 4.71 -12.99
CA GLY A 149 20.42 5.27 -13.51
C GLY A 149 21.04 6.36 -12.63
N THR A 150 20.24 7.00 -11.77
CA THR A 150 20.73 7.99 -10.78
C THR A 150 20.94 7.40 -9.38
N GLY A 151 20.72 6.10 -9.18
CA GLY A 151 20.83 5.47 -7.87
C GLY A 151 19.85 6.08 -6.85
N LEU A 152 18.55 5.95 -7.10
CA LEU A 152 17.48 6.53 -6.28
C LEU A 152 17.61 8.06 -6.13
N TRP A 153 17.90 8.78 -7.21
CA TRP A 153 18.09 10.24 -7.20
C TRP A 153 19.22 10.69 -6.26
N GLY A 154 20.29 9.89 -6.18
CA GLY A 154 21.44 10.13 -5.30
C GLY A 154 21.24 9.71 -3.84
N LEU A 155 20.15 9.02 -3.52
CA LEU A 155 19.98 8.41 -2.19
C LEU A 155 20.84 7.14 -2.03
N ALA A 156 21.09 6.41 -3.12
CA ALA A 156 22.09 5.34 -3.15
C ALA A 156 23.47 5.94 -3.48
N PRO A 157 24.56 5.38 -2.94
CA PRO A 157 25.91 5.91 -3.18
C PRO A 157 26.39 5.72 -4.62
N CYS A 158 25.84 4.76 -5.36
CA CYS A 158 26.07 4.55 -6.78
C CYS A 158 24.83 3.93 -7.46
N PRO A 159 24.68 4.04 -8.79
CA PRO A 159 23.71 3.25 -9.55
C PRO A 159 24.00 1.75 -9.37
N TYR A 160 22.94 0.97 -9.17
CA TYR A 160 23.01 -0.48 -8.94
C TYR A 160 22.16 -1.26 -9.94
N ARG A 161 21.61 -0.55 -10.94
CA ARG A 161 20.81 -1.09 -12.04
C ARG A 161 21.14 -0.34 -13.31
N LEU A 162 21.08 -1.06 -14.42
CA LEU A 162 21.22 -0.52 -15.76
C LEU A 162 19.95 0.25 -16.14
N ALA A 163 20.09 1.54 -16.44
CA ALA A 163 19.03 2.31 -17.08
C ALA A 163 19.09 2.07 -18.60
N ASP A 164 17.99 1.58 -19.17
CA ASP A 164 17.93 1.14 -20.57
C ASP A 164 16.87 1.92 -21.37
N VAL A 165 17.27 2.55 -22.47
CA VAL A 165 16.33 3.28 -23.33
C VAL A 165 15.33 2.34 -24.01
N ASP A 166 15.69 1.07 -24.22
CA ASP A 166 14.79 0.06 -24.79
C ASP A 166 13.71 -0.37 -23.80
N ASP A 167 13.95 -0.19 -22.50
CA ASP A 167 12.93 -0.41 -21.48
C ASP A 167 11.78 0.59 -21.60
N LEU A 168 12.05 1.82 -22.06
CA LEU A 168 10.99 2.77 -22.41
C LEU A 168 10.06 2.23 -23.50
N LEU A 169 10.63 1.57 -24.52
CA LEU A 169 9.88 1.01 -25.63
C LEU A 169 9.08 -0.22 -25.19
N THR A 170 9.72 -1.16 -24.49
CA THR A 170 9.08 -2.41 -24.05
C THR A 170 7.99 -2.15 -23.02
N ASN A 171 8.24 -1.29 -22.02
CA ASN A 171 7.24 -0.90 -21.03
C ASN A 171 6.06 -0.13 -21.65
N THR A 172 6.33 0.81 -22.56
CA THR A 172 5.26 1.51 -23.27
C THR A 172 4.44 0.54 -24.13
N THR A 173 5.09 -0.43 -24.79
CA THR A 173 4.41 -1.49 -25.54
C THR A 173 3.53 -2.34 -24.63
N GLY A 174 4.03 -2.71 -23.45
CA GLY A 174 3.26 -3.37 -22.39
C GLY A 174 2.00 -2.60 -22.01
N ALA A 175 2.12 -1.29 -21.79
CA ALA A 175 0.97 -0.44 -21.47
C ALA A 175 -0.05 -0.36 -22.63
N LEU A 176 0.40 -0.36 -23.89
CA LEU A 176 -0.49 -0.37 -25.04
C LEU A 176 -1.22 -1.72 -25.21
N LEU A 177 -0.52 -2.84 -25.04
CA LEU A 177 -1.13 -4.18 -25.04
C LEU A 177 -2.13 -4.32 -23.89
N GLY A 178 -1.74 -3.87 -22.69
CA GLY A 178 -2.61 -3.78 -21.54
C GLY A 178 -3.87 -2.96 -21.81
N TRP A 179 -3.75 -1.84 -22.53
CA TRP A 179 -4.90 -1.02 -22.91
C TRP A 179 -5.87 -1.78 -23.80
N LEU A 180 -5.37 -2.54 -24.79
CA LEU A 180 -6.21 -3.37 -25.66
C LEU A 180 -6.98 -4.43 -24.85
N ILE A 181 -6.29 -5.11 -23.92
CA ILE A 181 -6.90 -6.08 -23.01
C ILE A 181 -7.94 -5.38 -22.11
N GLY A 182 -7.62 -4.20 -21.57
CA GLY A 182 -8.52 -3.42 -20.74
C GLY A 182 -9.77 -2.98 -21.49
N ARG A 183 -9.65 -2.61 -22.77
CA ARG A 183 -10.79 -2.30 -23.65
C ARG A 183 -11.68 -3.50 -23.89
N ALA A 184 -11.11 -4.69 -24.07
CA ALA A 184 -11.88 -5.92 -24.11
C ALA A 184 -12.57 -6.18 -22.76
N GLY A 185 -11.86 -5.95 -21.65
CA GLY A 185 -12.36 -6.04 -20.28
C GLY A 185 -13.62 -5.19 -20.04
N ILE A 186 -13.72 -3.99 -20.63
CA ILE A 186 -14.93 -3.15 -20.53
C ILE A 186 -16.19 -3.87 -21.01
N ARG A 187 -16.07 -4.77 -21.99
CA ARG A 187 -17.20 -5.53 -22.54
C ARG A 187 -17.44 -6.86 -21.82
N LEU A 188 -16.40 -7.45 -21.24
CA LEU A 188 -16.41 -8.82 -20.74
C LEU A 188 -16.54 -8.91 -19.21
N LEU A 189 -16.16 -7.86 -18.49
CA LEU A 189 -16.07 -7.85 -17.03
C LEU A 189 -17.10 -6.86 -16.44
N PRO A 190 -17.51 -7.02 -15.16
CA PRO A 190 -18.44 -6.10 -14.51
C PRO A 190 -17.89 -4.67 -14.42
N ASP A 191 -18.74 -3.66 -14.28
CA ASP A 191 -18.27 -2.27 -14.22
C ASP A 191 -17.34 -2.03 -13.00
N PRO A 192 -16.08 -1.57 -13.20
CA PRO A 192 -15.16 -1.30 -12.11
C PRO A 192 -15.43 0.03 -11.40
N THR A 193 -16.39 0.84 -11.85
CA THR A 193 -16.64 2.16 -11.26
C THR A 193 -17.51 2.06 -9.99
N PRO A 194 -17.05 2.60 -8.84
CA PRO A 194 -17.89 2.68 -7.66
C PRO A 194 -19.03 3.69 -7.85
N VAL A 195 -20.25 3.31 -7.46
CA VAL A 195 -21.39 4.23 -7.41
C VAL A 195 -21.24 5.15 -6.21
N LYS A 196 -21.33 6.46 -6.42
CA LYS A 196 -21.26 7.45 -5.35
C LYS A 196 -22.50 7.40 -4.46
N ARG A 197 -22.31 7.13 -3.17
CA ARG A 197 -23.39 7.08 -2.16
C ARG A 197 -23.03 7.90 -0.92
N SER A 198 -24.02 8.56 -0.34
CA SER A 198 -23.87 9.21 0.97
C SER A 198 -23.49 8.18 2.03
N ASP A 199 -22.41 8.43 2.77
CA ASP A 199 -21.86 7.47 3.72
C ASP A 199 -22.39 7.72 5.14
N VAL A 200 -23.71 7.69 5.33
CA VAL A 200 -24.37 7.99 6.62
C VAL A 200 -24.77 6.75 7.41
N ASP A 201 -24.79 5.59 6.75
CA ASP A 201 -25.24 4.34 7.35
C ASP A 201 -24.22 3.79 8.36
N PRO A 202 -24.64 2.97 9.34
CA PRO A 202 -23.73 2.28 10.24
C PRO A 202 -22.67 1.48 9.45
N PRO A 203 -21.40 1.52 9.88
CA PRO A 203 -20.33 0.89 9.12
C PRO A 203 -20.45 -0.64 9.14
N GLY A 204 -20.45 -1.24 7.95
CA GLY A 204 -20.48 -2.69 7.80
C GLY A 204 -19.20 -3.39 8.32
N PRO A 205 -19.26 -4.71 8.54
CA PRO A 205 -18.20 -5.44 9.23
C PRO A 205 -16.85 -5.39 8.50
N THR A 206 -16.85 -5.52 7.17
CA THR A 206 -15.62 -5.46 6.36
C THR A 206 -14.86 -4.14 6.57
N ARG A 207 -15.58 -3.01 6.64
CA ARG A 207 -14.95 -1.69 6.80
C ARG A 207 -14.28 -1.55 8.17
N GLN A 208 -14.96 -2.01 9.22
CA GLN A 208 -14.42 -1.96 10.57
C GLN A 208 -13.21 -2.89 10.71
N THR A 209 -13.26 -4.09 10.13
CA THR A 209 -12.11 -5.02 10.11
C THR A 209 -10.92 -4.43 9.35
N VAL A 210 -11.13 -3.84 8.17
CA VAL A 210 -10.06 -3.18 7.40
C VAL A 210 -9.46 -2.02 8.19
N GLY A 211 -10.28 -1.18 8.82
CA GLY A 211 -9.79 -0.07 9.64
C GLY A 211 -8.96 -0.55 10.84
N PHE A 212 -9.36 -1.65 11.50
CA PHE A 212 -8.59 -2.23 12.60
C PHE A 212 -7.29 -2.90 12.13
N PHE A 213 -7.32 -3.58 10.98
CA PHE A 213 -6.10 -4.10 10.34
C PHE A 213 -5.11 -2.98 10.01
N LEU A 214 -5.59 -1.86 9.48
CA LEU A 214 -4.74 -0.70 9.18
C LEU A 214 -4.20 -0.02 10.45
N ASP A 215 -4.93 -0.05 11.56
CA ASP A 215 -4.42 0.38 12.88
C ASP A 215 -3.26 -0.52 13.33
N ILE A 216 -3.42 -1.85 13.25
CA ILE A 216 -2.36 -2.83 13.56
C ILE A 216 -1.15 -2.61 12.66
N TYR A 217 -1.38 -2.44 11.36
CA TYR A 217 -0.34 -2.21 10.38
C TYR A 217 0.45 -0.93 10.69
N ALA A 218 -0.25 0.17 10.97
CA ALA A 218 0.37 1.44 11.35
C ALA A 218 1.23 1.27 12.61
N TYR A 219 0.71 0.58 13.63
CA TYR A 219 1.42 0.33 14.87
C TYR A 219 2.74 -0.41 14.64
N LEU A 220 2.70 -1.54 13.94
CA LEU A 220 3.89 -2.34 13.67
C LEU A 220 4.91 -1.56 12.82
N LEU A 221 4.43 -0.81 11.81
CA LEU A 221 5.29 0.02 10.98
C LEU A 221 5.99 1.11 11.82
N PHE A 222 5.25 1.89 12.61
CA PHE A 222 5.82 2.97 13.41
C PHE A 222 6.78 2.45 14.48
N ASP A 223 6.46 1.32 15.12
CA ASP A 223 7.32 0.71 16.12
C ASP A 223 8.67 0.30 15.53
N VAL A 224 8.67 -0.41 14.39
CA VAL A 224 9.90 -0.82 13.70
C VAL A 224 10.70 0.38 13.18
N VAL A 225 10.03 1.40 12.61
CA VAL A 225 10.71 2.62 12.14
C VAL A 225 11.42 3.33 13.30
N ILE A 226 10.78 3.45 14.47
CA ILE A 226 11.37 4.09 15.64
C ILE A 226 12.56 3.27 16.17
N ILE A 227 12.41 1.95 16.30
CA ILE A 227 13.49 1.05 16.73
C ILE A 227 14.72 1.23 15.85
N ILE A 228 14.53 1.20 14.53
CA ILE A 228 15.64 1.31 13.56
C ILE A 228 16.27 2.70 13.62
N THR A 229 15.45 3.75 13.67
CA THR A 229 15.96 5.13 13.77
C THR A 229 16.80 5.31 15.04
N LEU A 230 16.36 4.78 16.17
CA LEU A 230 17.10 4.85 17.43
C LEU A 230 18.40 4.04 17.38
N GLY A 231 18.37 2.84 16.81
CA GLY A 231 19.58 2.03 16.59
C GLY A 231 20.61 2.75 15.69
N LEU A 232 20.16 3.39 14.61
CA LEU A 232 21.02 4.21 13.73
C LEU A 232 21.64 5.42 14.45
N LEU A 233 20.98 5.93 15.50
CA LEU A 233 21.50 6.99 16.36
C LEU A 233 22.39 6.47 17.51
N GLY A 234 22.64 5.16 17.56
CA GLY A 234 23.46 4.51 18.60
C GLY A 234 22.70 4.12 19.87
N PHE A 235 21.35 4.11 19.84
CA PHE A 235 20.50 3.69 20.95
C PHE A 235 19.91 2.30 20.72
N ASP A 236 20.63 1.25 21.11
CA ASP A 236 20.14 -0.14 21.04
C ASP A 236 19.21 -0.48 22.21
N LEU A 237 18.00 0.10 22.17
CA LEU A 237 16.97 -0.10 23.20
C LEU A 237 16.47 -1.55 23.26
N LEU A 238 16.60 -2.34 22.19
CA LEU A 238 16.17 -3.74 22.20
C LEU A 238 17.02 -4.62 23.13
N GLU A 239 18.29 -4.27 23.35
CA GLU A 239 19.18 -5.02 24.23
C GLU A 239 19.02 -4.64 25.70
N GLN A 240 18.44 -3.48 25.97
CA GLN A 240 18.27 -2.99 27.34
C GLN A 240 17.04 -3.63 28.02
N PRO A 241 17.16 -4.11 29.27
CA PRO A 241 16.03 -4.70 29.97
C PRO A 241 14.82 -3.77 30.07
N GLY A 242 13.63 -4.30 29.78
CA GLY A 242 12.35 -3.59 29.88
C GLY A 242 11.99 -2.70 28.68
N TRP A 243 12.97 -2.16 27.96
CA TRP A 243 12.73 -1.31 26.78
C TRP A 243 11.99 -2.01 25.63
N PRO A 244 12.18 -3.31 25.34
CA PRO A 244 11.34 -4.05 24.39
C PRO A 244 9.84 -4.02 24.68
N ILE A 245 9.44 -3.69 25.93
CA ILE A 245 8.03 -3.53 26.32
C ILE A 245 7.66 -2.05 26.42
N VAL A 246 8.52 -1.23 27.03
CA VAL A 246 8.26 0.20 27.26
C VAL A 246 8.10 0.96 25.95
N LEU A 247 8.94 0.68 24.96
CA LEU A 247 8.90 1.39 23.68
C LEU A 247 7.60 1.11 22.92
N PRO A 248 7.19 -0.14 22.63
CA PRO A 248 5.94 -0.40 21.92
C PRO A 248 4.69 0.01 22.72
N ALA A 249 4.73 -0.10 24.06
CA ALA A 249 3.66 0.41 24.92
C ALA A 249 3.52 1.94 24.82
N THR A 250 4.63 2.66 24.73
CA THR A 250 4.65 4.12 24.56
C THR A 250 4.15 4.53 23.17
N VAL A 251 4.65 3.88 22.11
CA VAL A 251 4.20 4.11 20.73
C VAL A 251 2.69 3.92 20.61
N SER A 252 2.17 2.81 21.14
CA SER A 252 0.74 2.54 21.09
C SER A 252 -0.10 3.48 21.97
N LEU A 253 0.41 3.91 23.13
CA LEU A 253 -0.26 4.91 23.98
C LEU A 253 -0.41 6.24 23.24
N VAL A 254 0.67 6.71 22.60
CA VAL A 254 0.64 7.93 21.79
C VAL A 254 -0.37 7.78 20.65
N MET A 255 -0.30 6.68 19.90
CA MET A 255 -1.08 6.51 18.68
C MET A 255 -2.56 6.19 18.91
N PHE A 256 -2.92 5.53 20.01
CA PHE A 256 -4.30 5.08 20.27
C PHE A 256 -4.98 5.74 21.47
N VAL A 257 -4.28 6.57 22.23
CA VAL A 257 -4.87 7.38 23.31
C VAL A 257 -4.62 8.87 23.09
N LEU A 258 -3.36 9.30 22.99
CA LEU A 258 -3.03 10.73 22.94
C LEU A 258 -3.46 11.39 21.63
N ILE A 259 -3.08 10.82 20.48
CA ILE A 259 -3.48 11.34 19.17
C ILE A 259 -5.01 11.31 19.02
N PRO A 260 -5.72 10.19 19.26
CA PRO A 260 -7.18 10.17 19.19
C PRO A 260 -7.85 11.16 20.15
N ARG A 261 -7.28 11.44 21.32
CA ARG A 261 -7.81 12.43 22.27
C ARG A 261 -7.80 13.87 21.70
N LEU A 262 -6.85 14.19 20.83
CA LEU A 262 -6.73 15.48 20.17
C LEU A 262 -7.60 15.58 18.90
N ARG A 263 -7.95 14.44 18.30
CA ARG A 263 -8.77 14.38 17.09
C ARG A 263 -10.27 14.48 17.42
N ARG A 264 -11.05 15.03 16.49
CA ARG A 264 -12.52 15.06 16.60
C ARG A 264 -13.14 13.67 16.47
N ASP A 265 -12.53 12.80 15.66
CA ASP A 265 -13.02 11.46 15.35
C ASP A 265 -12.69 10.39 16.41
N ARG A 266 -11.76 10.66 17.33
CA ARG A 266 -11.28 9.69 18.35
C ARG A 266 -10.78 8.38 17.76
N ALA A 267 -10.36 8.39 16.50
CA ALA A 267 -9.93 7.21 15.76
C ALA A 267 -8.41 7.09 15.71
N GLY A 268 -7.92 5.85 15.68
CA GLY A 268 -6.55 5.54 15.26
C GLY A 268 -6.35 5.81 13.76
N PRO A 269 -5.10 5.77 13.27
CA PRO A 269 -4.77 6.15 11.89
C PRO A 269 -5.50 5.30 10.83
N GLY A 270 -5.65 3.99 11.05
CA GLY A 270 -6.35 3.09 10.15
C GLY A 270 -7.86 3.29 10.15
N ILE A 271 -8.47 3.41 11.33
CA ILE A 271 -9.90 3.70 11.48
C ILE A 271 -10.26 5.07 10.87
N ALA A 272 -9.41 6.08 11.07
CA ALA A 272 -9.54 7.38 10.42
C ALA A 272 -9.35 7.28 8.89
N GLY A 273 -8.42 6.43 8.44
CA GLY A 273 -8.16 6.16 7.02
C GLY A 273 -9.38 5.64 6.28
N VAL A 274 -10.19 4.79 6.93
CA VAL A 274 -11.49 4.32 6.39
C VAL A 274 -12.65 5.27 6.71
N ARG A 275 -12.38 6.51 7.13
CA ARG A 275 -13.37 7.56 7.45
C ARG A 275 -14.39 7.18 8.52
N LEU A 276 -13.94 6.50 9.58
CA LEU A 276 -14.76 6.21 10.76
C LEU A 276 -14.33 7.04 11.96
N ALA A 277 -15.29 7.28 12.85
CA ALA A 277 -15.11 7.89 14.15
C ALA A 277 -15.55 6.95 15.27
N VAL A 278 -14.97 7.11 16.45
CA VAL A 278 -15.31 6.37 17.66
C VAL A 278 -16.11 7.26 18.59
N VAL A 279 -17.33 6.85 18.87
CA VAL A 279 -18.31 7.61 19.64
C VAL A 279 -18.86 6.77 20.79
N HIS A 280 -19.51 7.43 21.75
CA HIS A 280 -20.18 6.73 22.83
C HIS A 280 -21.38 5.91 22.29
N ASP A 281 -21.59 4.70 22.83
CA ASP A 281 -22.63 3.77 22.36
C ASP A 281 -24.05 4.38 22.39
N ASN A 282 -24.45 4.90 23.57
CA ASN A 282 -25.78 5.48 23.79
C ASN A 282 -26.02 6.82 23.09
N LYS A 283 -24.97 7.52 22.64
CA LYS A 283 -25.05 8.87 22.06
C LYS A 283 -24.07 8.98 20.90
N ALA A 284 -24.52 8.56 19.71
CA ALA A 284 -23.69 8.51 18.50
C ALA A 284 -23.08 9.86 18.07
N SER A 285 -23.61 10.99 18.56
CA SER A 285 -23.05 12.33 18.34
C SER A 285 -21.95 12.72 19.33
N THR A 286 -21.73 11.96 20.40
CA THR A 286 -20.75 12.28 21.44
C THR A 286 -19.44 11.52 21.22
N PRO A 287 -18.30 12.22 21.12
CA PRO A 287 -16.99 11.57 20.98
C PRO A 287 -16.70 10.61 22.14
N ALA A 288 -15.96 9.54 21.86
CA ALA A 288 -15.54 8.61 22.90
C ALA A 288 -14.75 9.32 24.03
N ALA A 289 -15.06 8.94 25.28
CA ALA A 289 -14.40 9.46 26.47
C ALA A 289 -12.94 8.99 26.54
N LEU A 290 -12.10 9.73 27.27
CA LEU A 290 -10.71 9.34 27.52
C LEU A 290 -10.62 7.96 28.20
N THR A 291 -11.52 7.69 29.14
CA THR A 291 -11.60 6.38 29.82
C THR A 291 -11.81 5.24 28.85
N ALA A 292 -12.65 5.41 27.83
CA ALA A 292 -12.86 4.39 26.80
C ALA A 292 -11.60 4.16 25.94
N LEU A 293 -10.87 5.23 25.60
CA LEU A 293 -9.58 5.12 24.89
C LEU A 293 -8.54 4.37 25.72
N VAL A 294 -8.42 4.71 27.01
CA VAL A 294 -7.49 4.06 27.95
C VAL A 294 -7.85 2.58 28.14
N VAL A 295 -9.13 2.25 28.36
CA VAL A 295 -9.57 0.85 28.48
C VAL A 295 -9.28 0.09 27.19
N ARG A 296 -9.52 0.68 26.01
CA ARG A 296 -9.17 0.04 24.73
C ARG A 296 -7.67 -0.21 24.62
N TRP A 297 -6.85 0.74 25.05
CA TRP A 297 -5.40 0.59 25.10
C TRP A 297 -4.97 -0.54 26.05
N LEU A 298 -5.56 -0.62 27.25
CA LEU A 298 -5.28 -1.67 28.22
C LEU A 298 -5.64 -3.09 27.73
N ILE A 299 -6.72 -3.24 26.94
CA ILE A 299 -7.16 -4.56 26.47
C ILE A 299 -6.55 -4.96 25.12
N VAL A 300 -6.22 -4.01 24.24
CA VAL A 300 -5.70 -4.33 22.89
C VAL A 300 -4.21 -4.09 22.80
N TRP A 301 -3.75 -2.90 23.19
CA TRP A 301 -2.45 -2.39 22.77
C TRP A 301 -1.34 -2.62 23.79
N LEU A 302 -1.63 -2.47 25.09
CA LEU A 302 -0.68 -2.78 26.14
C LEU A 302 -0.30 -4.27 26.15
N PRO A 303 -1.23 -5.25 26.03
CA PRO A 303 -0.84 -6.64 25.97
C PRO A 303 -0.10 -6.98 24.66
N ALA A 304 -0.36 -6.24 23.57
CA ALA A 304 0.43 -6.37 22.35
C ALA A 304 1.90 -5.97 22.53
N ALA A 305 2.20 -5.01 23.42
CA ALA A 305 3.58 -4.66 23.75
C ALA A 305 4.31 -5.76 24.55
N VAL A 306 3.57 -6.68 25.19
CA VAL A 306 4.13 -7.78 25.99
C VAL A 306 4.16 -9.10 25.21
N VAL A 307 3.06 -9.43 24.53
CA VAL A 307 2.83 -10.70 23.84
C VAL A 307 3.18 -10.60 22.35
N GLY A 308 3.31 -9.39 21.81
CA GLY A 308 3.64 -9.13 20.42
C GLY A 308 2.47 -9.37 19.47
N VAL A 309 2.81 -9.70 18.21
CA VAL A 309 1.89 -9.81 17.08
C VAL A 309 0.78 -10.85 17.28
N TRP A 310 1.02 -11.89 18.08
CA TRP A 310 0.03 -12.94 18.34
C TRP A 310 -1.20 -12.42 19.08
N TRP A 311 -1.02 -11.46 20.00
CA TRP A 311 -2.15 -10.81 20.66
C TRP A 311 -2.98 -9.99 19.68
N LEU A 312 -2.32 -9.24 18.79
CA LEU A 312 -2.99 -8.46 17.75
C LEU A 312 -3.77 -9.36 16.77
N ALA A 313 -3.20 -10.50 16.39
CA ALA A 313 -3.87 -11.49 15.55
C ALA A 313 -5.11 -12.08 16.26
N ALA A 314 -5.00 -12.40 17.55
CA ALA A 314 -6.14 -12.86 18.36
C ALA A 314 -7.24 -11.79 18.46
N CYS A 315 -6.88 -10.54 18.76
CA CYS A 315 -7.82 -9.42 18.78
C CYS A 315 -8.50 -9.24 17.42
N LEU A 316 -7.76 -9.28 16.31
CA LEU A 316 -8.31 -9.15 14.96
C LEU A 316 -9.31 -10.27 14.65
N ALA A 317 -9.00 -11.51 15.02
CA ALA A 317 -9.89 -12.65 14.84
C ALA A 317 -11.17 -12.52 15.70
N VAL A 318 -11.03 -12.15 16.97
CA VAL A 318 -12.16 -12.01 17.91
C VAL A 318 -13.06 -10.83 17.53
N ASP A 319 -12.48 -9.65 17.28
CA ASP A 319 -13.24 -8.47 16.86
C ASP A 319 -13.86 -8.70 15.48
N GLY A 320 -13.15 -9.33 14.54
CA GLY A 320 -13.72 -9.77 13.27
C GLY A 320 -14.94 -10.65 13.50
N LEU A 321 -14.80 -11.78 14.20
CA LEU A 321 -15.88 -12.74 14.41
C LEU A 321 -17.11 -12.09 15.08
N THR A 322 -16.90 -11.27 16.11
CA THR A 322 -17.99 -10.60 16.83
C THR A 322 -18.69 -9.53 16.00
N THR A 323 -17.95 -8.79 15.18
CA THR A 323 -18.51 -7.82 14.23
C THR A 323 -19.35 -8.51 13.15
N TRP A 324 -18.92 -9.66 12.65
CA TRP A 324 -19.63 -10.40 11.61
C TRP A 324 -20.87 -11.14 12.13
N ARG A 325 -20.84 -11.63 13.38
CA ARG A 325 -21.97 -12.37 13.98
C ARG A 325 -23.02 -11.49 14.65
N SER A 326 -22.67 -10.26 15.02
CA SER A 326 -23.59 -9.36 15.70
C SER A 326 -24.49 -8.61 14.72
N SER A 327 -25.75 -8.40 15.11
CA SER A 327 -26.73 -7.63 14.34
C SER A 327 -26.39 -6.13 14.28
N ASP A 328 -25.67 -5.62 15.29
CA ASP A 328 -25.21 -4.24 15.35
C ASP A 328 -23.81 -4.02 14.75
N HIS A 329 -23.19 -5.09 14.24
CA HIS A 329 -21.83 -5.12 13.72
C HIS A 329 -20.80 -4.52 14.67
N ARG A 330 -20.98 -4.69 15.99
CA ARG A 330 -20.06 -4.10 16.98
C ARG A 330 -19.01 -5.11 17.44
N PRO A 331 -17.70 -4.79 17.27
CA PRO A 331 -16.60 -5.58 17.82
C PRO A 331 -16.67 -5.70 19.34
N LEU A 332 -16.11 -6.79 19.88
CA LEU A 332 -16.03 -7.04 21.32
C LEU A 332 -15.31 -5.91 22.05
N THR A 333 -14.18 -5.42 21.51
CA THR A 333 -13.41 -4.33 22.12
C THR A 333 -14.22 -3.03 22.27
N LEU A 334 -15.11 -2.75 21.32
CA LEU A 334 -16.00 -1.58 21.40
C LEU A 334 -17.12 -1.78 22.42
N ARG A 335 -17.62 -3.01 22.58
CA ARG A 335 -18.61 -3.35 23.62
C ARG A 335 -18.03 -3.17 25.02
N LEU A 336 -16.82 -3.68 25.25
CA LEU A 336 -16.11 -3.56 26.54
C LEU A 336 -15.85 -2.10 26.92
N THR A 337 -15.65 -1.23 25.94
CA THR A 337 -15.36 0.20 26.14
C THR A 337 -16.62 1.07 26.11
N ARG A 338 -17.82 0.48 25.92
CA ARG A 338 -19.10 1.21 25.73
C ARG A 338 -19.04 2.24 24.60
N THR A 339 -18.32 1.91 23.54
CA THR A 339 -18.19 2.73 22.34
C THR A 339 -18.78 2.00 21.12
N ARG A 340 -18.89 2.75 20.02
CA ARG A 340 -19.22 2.24 18.69
C ARG A 340 -18.51 3.05 17.62
N GLN A 341 -18.37 2.47 16.44
CA GLN A 341 -17.90 3.19 15.27
C GLN A 341 -19.08 3.75 14.48
N VAL A 342 -18.91 4.97 13.98
CA VAL A 342 -19.85 5.67 13.09
C VAL A 342 -19.08 6.28 11.93
N THR A 343 -19.75 6.57 10.82
CA THR A 343 -19.10 7.20 9.68
C THR A 343 -18.88 8.68 9.93
N LEU A 344 -17.83 9.27 9.35
CA LEU A 344 -17.57 10.70 9.50
C LEU A 344 -18.72 11.58 8.96
N GLU A 345 -19.43 11.15 7.91
CA GLU A 345 -20.57 11.89 7.34
C GLU A 345 -21.82 11.85 8.22
N SER A 346 -21.91 10.88 9.15
CA SER A 346 -23.00 10.82 10.14
C SER A 346 -22.81 11.79 11.32
N LEU A 347 -21.61 12.34 11.51
CA LEU A 347 -21.33 13.24 12.63
C LEU A 347 -22.06 14.59 12.49
N PRO A 348 -22.45 15.23 13.60
CA PRO A 348 -23.03 16.57 13.56
C PRO A 348 -22.10 17.58 12.88
N GLY A 349 -22.62 18.35 11.93
CA GLY A 349 -21.86 19.38 11.21
C GLY A 349 -20.96 18.84 10.09
N ALA A 350 -21.05 17.56 9.73
CA ALA A 350 -20.34 17.02 8.57
C ALA A 350 -20.98 17.45 7.24
N ASN A 351 -20.15 17.81 6.25
CA ASN A 351 -20.60 18.01 4.88
C ASN A 351 -20.99 16.65 4.27
N ARG A 352 -22.28 16.41 4.10
CA ARG A 352 -22.80 15.17 3.53
C ARG A 352 -22.63 15.18 2.02
N SER A 353 -22.15 14.06 1.47
CA SER A 353 -22.07 13.91 0.03
C SER A 353 -23.45 13.68 -0.58
N GLU A 354 -23.76 14.34 -1.68
CA GLU A 354 -24.98 14.05 -2.45
C GLU A 354 -24.88 12.66 -3.08
N THR A 355 -25.88 11.82 -2.80
CA THR A 355 -26.05 10.51 -3.42
C THR A 355 -26.46 10.70 -4.88
N ARG A 356 -25.71 10.09 -5.79
CA ARG A 356 -26.13 10.01 -7.19
C ARG A 356 -26.87 8.69 -7.33
N GLU A 357 -28.20 8.74 -7.49
CA GLU A 357 -28.95 7.54 -7.83
C GLU A 357 -28.42 6.97 -9.17
N PRO A 358 -28.31 5.64 -9.29
CA PRO A 358 -28.00 5.03 -10.57
C PRO A 358 -29.11 5.44 -11.54
N THR A 359 -28.75 6.12 -12.63
CA THR A 359 -29.67 6.31 -13.76
C THR A 359 -30.12 4.92 -14.22
N PRO A 360 -31.44 4.68 -14.35
CA PRO A 360 -32.00 3.37 -14.66
C PRO A 360 -31.51 2.81 -16.00
#